data_AF-A0A953AXX1-F1
#
_entry.id   AF-A0A953AXX1-F1
#
_cell.length_a   1.000
_cell.length_b   1.000
_cell.length_c   1.000
_cell.angle_alpha   90.00
_cell.angle_beta   90.00
_cell.angle_gamma   90.00
#
_symmetry.space_group_name_H-M   'P 1'
#
loop_
_entity.id
_entity.type
_entity.pdbx_description
1 polymer ?
#
loop_
_entity_poly.entity_id
_entity_poly.type
_entity_poly.pdbx_seq_one_letter_code
_entity_poly.pdbx_strand_id
1 'polypeptide(L)'
;MTLDKLKTAVVGVVVLGAIGLTACGGPCEQVCAQFNACTLEQQDHDVECNSFCADERSFEQRAEALGLDSCAEQFDAYINCFATNQDALCDAESDTCEQPLTDYVDCVQKFCDVPDNRTDPACIEVRSNEGTIVVPSFSGL
;
A
#
# COMPACT_ATOMS: atom_id res chain seq x y z
N MET A 1 -50.56 32.93 6.57
CA MET A 1 -49.24 33.29 6.03
C MET A 1 -48.70 32.09 5.29
N THR A 2 -48.34 32.31 4.03
CA THR A 2 -47.93 31.35 2.99
C THR A 2 -46.51 30.83 3.22
N LEU A 3 -46.25 29.54 2.93
CA LEU A 3 -44.97 29.15 2.36
C LEU A 3 -45.13 27.87 1.52
N ASP A 4 -45.44 28.11 0.24
CA ASP A 4 -45.30 27.16 -0.85
C ASP A 4 -43.81 27.05 -1.27
N LYS A 5 -43.40 25.83 -1.65
CA LYS A 5 -42.29 25.47 -2.55
C LYS A 5 -40.84 25.62 -2.05
N LEU A 6 -40.17 24.48 -1.85
CA LEU A 6 -39.06 24.12 -2.74
C LEU A 6 -38.87 22.59 -2.81
N LYS A 7 -38.89 22.10 -4.05
CA LYS A 7 -38.57 20.74 -4.47
C LYS A 7 -37.12 20.82 -4.96
N THR A 8 -36.17 20.17 -4.29
CA THR A 8 -34.82 19.96 -4.84
C THR A 8 -34.32 18.60 -4.38
N ALA A 9 -34.24 17.69 -5.33
CA ALA A 9 -33.58 16.41 -5.18
C ALA A 9 -32.07 16.66 -5.07
N VAL A 10 -31.44 16.13 -4.03
CA VAL A 10 -30.02 15.80 -4.04
C VAL A 10 -29.93 14.39 -3.47
N VAL A 11 -29.44 13.48 -4.31
CA VAL A 11 -29.00 12.14 -3.95
C VAL A 11 -27.89 12.33 -2.92
N GLY A 12 -28.27 12.22 -1.64
CA GLY A 12 -27.34 12.31 -0.52
C GLY A 12 -26.57 11.01 -0.42
N VAL A 13 -25.34 11.05 -0.92
CA VAL A 13 -24.29 10.06 -0.75
C VAL A 13 -24.30 9.52 0.68
N VAL A 14 -24.22 8.20 0.77
CA VAL A 14 -24.14 7.40 1.98
C VAL A 14 -23.08 7.99 2.92
N VAL A 15 -23.53 8.58 4.02
CA VAL A 15 -22.70 8.87 5.19
C VAL A 15 -22.50 7.54 5.91
N LEU A 16 -21.50 6.78 5.47
CA LEU A 16 -20.94 5.67 6.25
C LEU A 16 -19.71 6.18 6.98
N GLY A 17 -19.89 6.37 8.29
CA GLY A 17 -18.85 6.10 9.26
C GLY A 17 -17.64 7.02 9.25
N ALA A 18 -17.85 8.28 9.63
CA ALA A 18 -16.82 9.02 10.35
C ALA A 18 -16.61 8.34 11.72
N ILE A 19 -15.68 7.40 11.80
CA ILE A 19 -15.11 6.89 13.05
C ILE A 19 -13.59 7.08 12.93
N GLY A 20 -13.05 8.04 13.70
CA GLY A 20 -11.60 8.16 13.91
C GLY A 20 -10.89 9.22 13.07
N LEU A 21 -11.17 10.50 13.34
CA LEU A 21 -10.24 11.59 13.05
C LEU A 21 -8.98 11.43 13.92
N THR A 22 -7.99 10.68 13.43
CA THR A 22 -6.57 10.95 13.72
C THR A 22 -5.86 11.05 12.38
N ALA A 23 -5.61 12.27 11.93
CA ALA A 23 -4.65 12.55 10.87
C ALA A 23 -3.22 12.30 11.36
N CYS A 24 -2.94 11.05 11.75
CA CYS A 24 -1.65 10.55 12.22
C CYS A 24 -1.28 9.24 11.49
N GLY A 25 -1.66 9.12 10.22
CA GLY A 25 -1.12 8.07 9.34
C GLY A 25 0.29 8.47 8.92
N GLY A 26 1.21 7.51 8.88
CA GLY A 26 2.54 7.71 8.32
C GLY A 26 2.50 7.90 6.80
N PRO A 27 3.68 8.00 6.15
CA PRO A 27 3.79 8.12 4.70
C PRO A 27 3.04 7.01 3.95
N CYS A 28 3.04 5.78 4.47
CA CYS A 28 2.38 4.63 3.85
C CYS A 28 0.85 4.82 3.82
N GLU A 29 0.23 5.18 4.96
CA GLU A 29 -1.21 5.37 5.02
C GLU A 29 -1.69 6.53 4.12
N GLN A 30 -0.84 7.54 3.89
CA GLN A 30 -1.13 8.63 2.96
C GLN A 30 -1.10 8.16 1.50
N VAL A 31 -0.07 7.41 1.08
CA VAL A 31 0.01 6.83 -0.26
C VAL A 31 -1.16 5.89 -0.50
N CYS A 32 -1.49 5.02 0.47
CA CYS A 32 -2.68 4.17 0.42
C CYS A 32 -3.99 4.96 0.20
N ALA A 33 -4.17 6.08 0.90
CA ALA A 33 -5.37 6.91 0.73
C ALA A 33 -5.44 7.53 -0.68
N GLN A 34 -4.30 7.88 -1.28
CA GLN A 34 -4.23 8.39 -2.64
C GLN A 34 -4.48 7.29 -3.68
N PHE A 35 -3.93 6.10 -3.47
CA PHE A 35 -4.15 4.94 -4.34
C PHE A 35 -5.63 4.59 -4.39
N ASN A 36 -6.31 4.54 -3.23
CA ASN A 36 -7.75 4.32 -3.14
C ASN A 36 -8.61 5.42 -3.79
N ALA A 37 -8.03 6.58 -4.09
CA ALA A 37 -8.70 7.65 -4.81
C ALA A 37 -8.57 7.54 -6.33
N CYS A 38 -7.67 6.69 -6.84
CA CYS A 38 -7.60 6.35 -8.27
C CYS A 38 -8.88 5.64 -8.72
N THR A 39 -9.22 5.72 -10.01
CA THR A 39 -10.35 4.95 -10.55
C THR A 39 -9.98 3.47 -10.73
N LEU A 40 -10.99 2.59 -10.81
CA LEU A 40 -10.78 1.16 -11.10
C LEU A 40 -10.13 0.91 -12.48
N GLU A 41 -10.19 1.88 -13.41
CA GLU A 41 -9.52 1.78 -14.71
C GLU A 41 -8.04 2.19 -14.63
N GLN A 42 -7.65 2.87 -13.55
CA GLN A 42 -6.29 3.35 -13.27
C GLN A 42 -5.52 2.41 -12.33
N GLN A 43 -6.24 1.62 -11.54
CA GLN A 43 -5.70 0.55 -10.71
C GLN A 43 -5.65 -0.74 -11.53
N ASP A 44 -4.48 -1.22 -11.94
CA ASP A 44 -4.36 -2.53 -12.60
C ASP A 44 -4.35 -3.71 -11.60
N HIS A 45 -4.27 -3.42 -10.31
CA HIS A 45 -4.37 -4.38 -9.20
C HIS A 45 -5.06 -3.73 -7.98
N ASP A 46 -5.54 -4.57 -7.06
CA ASP A 46 -6.14 -4.13 -5.80
C ASP A 46 -5.09 -4.22 -4.69
N VAL A 47 -4.87 -3.13 -3.97
CA VAL A 47 -4.03 -3.11 -2.75
C VAL A 47 -4.97 -2.94 -1.57
N GLU A 48 -5.08 -3.97 -0.72
CA GLU A 48 -5.82 -3.88 0.53
C GLU A 48 -5.09 -2.95 1.52
N CYS A 49 -5.24 -1.65 1.31
CA CYS A 49 -4.59 -0.59 2.05
C CYS A 49 -4.84 -0.66 3.57
N ASN A 50 -5.93 -1.31 3.99
CA ASN A 50 -6.24 -1.50 5.40
C ASN A 50 -5.25 -2.42 6.12
N SER A 51 -4.69 -3.41 5.41
CA SER A 51 -3.75 -4.39 5.98
C SER A 51 -2.31 -4.11 5.55
N PHE A 52 -2.08 -3.63 4.32
CA PHE A 52 -0.74 -3.42 3.75
C PHE A 52 0.25 -2.70 4.70
N CYS A 53 -0.02 -1.46 5.10
CA CYS A 53 0.89 -0.71 5.99
C CYS A 53 1.02 -1.35 7.40
N ALA A 54 0.05 -2.14 7.83
CA ALA A 54 0.11 -2.84 9.10
C ALA A 54 0.96 -4.12 9.02
N ASP A 55 0.86 -4.84 7.90
CA ASP A 55 1.62 -6.04 7.61
C ASP A 55 3.11 -5.71 7.42
N GLU A 56 3.40 -4.58 6.76
CA GLU A 56 4.76 -4.04 6.59
C GLU A 56 5.44 -3.73 7.92
N ARG A 57 4.78 -2.94 8.79
CA ARG A 57 5.31 -2.71 10.15
C ARG A 57 5.46 -3.99 10.95
N SER A 58 4.56 -4.96 10.74
CA SER A 58 4.64 -6.24 11.43
C SER A 58 5.82 -7.07 10.93
N PHE A 59 6.16 -6.98 9.64
CA PHE A 59 7.34 -7.59 9.05
C PHE A 59 8.62 -6.96 9.62
N GLU A 60 8.72 -5.62 9.59
CA GLU A 60 9.86 -4.89 10.15
C GLU A 60 10.15 -5.30 11.60
N GLN A 61 9.11 -5.37 12.45
CA GLN A 61 9.25 -5.80 13.84
C GLN A 61 9.72 -7.24 13.98
N ARG A 62 9.25 -8.16 13.12
CA ARG A 62 9.70 -9.57 13.14
C ARG A 62 11.16 -9.67 12.71
N ALA A 63 11.55 -8.95 11.65
CA ALA A 63 12.93 -8.93 11.17
C ALA A 63 13.89 -8.35 12.22
N GLU A 64 13.54 -7.23 12.86
CA GLU A 64 14.31 -6.66 13.96
C GLU A 64 14.43 -7.61 15.15
N ALA A 65 13.35 -8.29 15.53
CA ALA A 65 13.37 -9.27 16.62
C ALA A 65 14.28 -10.47 16.35
N LEU A 66 14.48 -10.81 15.06
CA LEU A 66 15.40 -11.83 14.60
C LEU A 66 16.85 -11.31 14.40
N GLY A 67 17.08 -10.00 14.58
CA GLY A 67 18.37 -9.37 14.33
C GLY A 67 18.76 -9.33 12.85
N LEU A 68 17.76 -9.32 11.97
CA LEU A 68 17.92 -9.28 10.52
C LEU A 68 17.62 -7.87 9.99
N ASP A 69 17.92 -7.66 8.70
CA ASP A 69 17.54 -6.43 8.01
C ASP A 69 16.02 -6.32 7.94
N SER A 70 15.47 -5.21 8.45
CA SER A 70 14.04 -4.95 8.48
C SER A 70 13.50 -4.37 7.19
N CYS A 71 14.38 -3.98 6.25
CA CYS A 71 14.02 -3.34 4.99
C CYS A 71 13.27 -2.01 5.12
N ALA A 72 13.21 -1.44 6.32
CA ALA A 72 12.47 -0.21 6.60
C ALA A 72 12.98 0.97 5.77
N GLU A 73 14.30 1.07 5.54
CA GLU A 73 14.88 2.13 4.71
C GLU A 73 14.43 2.03 3.24
N GLN A 74 14.42 0.82 2.69
CA GLN A 74 13.99 0.57 1.31
C GLN A 74 12.48 0.76 1.16
N PHE A 75 11.70 0.31 2.14
CA PHE A 75 10.26 0.54 2.17
C PHE A 75 9.93 2.04 2.25
N ASP A 76 10.60 2.80 3.12
CA ASP A 76 10.44 4.25 3.20
C ASP A 76 10.82 4.95 1.89
N ALA A 77 11.87 4.50 1.20
CA ALA A 77 12.26 5.03 -0.11
C ALA A 77 11.17 4.78 -1.17
N TYR A 78 10.60 3.57 -1.17
CA TYR A 78 9.49 3.19 -2.04
C TYR A 78 8.25 4.04 -1.81
N ILE A 79 7.80 4.17 -0.56
CA ILE A 79 6.64 4.99 -0.20
C ILE A 79 6.88 6.47 -0.51
N ASN A 80 8.07 7.00 -0.20
CA ASN A 80 8.38 8.41 -0.49
C ASN A 80 8.43 8.71 -1.99
N CYS A 81 8.81 7.74 -2.82
CA CYS A 81 8.74 7.89 -4.27
C CYS A 81 7.31 8.19 -4.73
N PHE A 82 6.33 7.42 -4.27
CA PHE A 82 4.92 7.64 -4.61
C PHE A 82 4.33 8.89 -3.97
N ALA A 83 4.71 9.20 -2.73
CA ALA A 83 4.29 10.45 -2.09
C ALA A 83 4.71 11.68 -2.91
N THR A 84 5.86 11.60 -3.60
CA THR A 84 6.41 12.66 -4.45
C THR A 84 5.86 12.61 -5.88
N ASN A 85 5.56 11.41 -6.40
CA ASN A 85 5.09 11.18 -7.77
C ASN A 85 3.65 10.62 -7.77
N GLN A 86 2.71 11.41 -7.25
CA GLN A 86 1.33 10.94 -7.05
C GLN A 86 0.62 10.56 -8.35
N ASP A 87 0.98 11.17 -9.48
CA ASP A 87 0.44 10.81 -10.78
C ASP A 87 0.83 9.38 -11.20
N ALA A 88 2.03 8.92 -10.79
CA ALA A 88 2.50 7.55 -11.04
C ALA A 88 1.71 6.50 -10.24
N LEU A 89 1.05 6.90 -9.15
CA LEU A 89 0.27 6.01 -8.31
C LEU A 89 -1.04 5.56 -8.97
N CYS A 90 -1.59 6.39 -9.87
CA CYS A 90 -2.79 6.10 -10.64
C CYS A 90 -2.48 5.80 -12.12
N ASP A 91 -1.24 5.46 -12.43
CA ASP A 91 -0.78 5.12 -13.77
C ASP A 91 -0.10 3.75 -13.72
N ALA A 92 -0.90 2.73 -14.04
CA ALA A 92 -0.45 1.33 -14.07
C ALA A 92 0.71 1.07 -15.04
N GLU A 93 0.97 1.96 -16.01
CA GLU A 93 2.09 1.83 -16.93
C GLU A 93 3.34 2.58 -16.45
N SER A 94 3.28 3.24 -15.28
CA SER A 94 4.38 4.06 -14.77
C SER A 94 5.51 3.23 -14.16
N ASP A 95 6.73 3.47 -14.63
CA ASP A 95 7.99 2.90 -14.10
C ASP A 95 8.68 3.84 -13.09
N THR A 96 8.06 4.97 -12.74
CA THR A 96 8.66 6.05 -11.95
C THR A 96 9.26 5.57 -10.62
N CYS A 97 8.61 4.61 -9.97
CA CYS A 97 9.01 4.08 -8.65
C CYS A 97 9.49 2.62 -8.69
N GLU A 98 9.86 2.11 -9.88
CA GLU A 98 10.32 0.73 -10.08
C GLU A 98 11.63 0.42 -9.32
N GLN A 99 12.60 1.35 -9.33
CA GLN A 99 13.88 1.10 -8.66
C GLN A 99 13.74 1.01 -7.12
N PRO A 100 13.08 1.96 -6.43
CA PRO A 100 12.81 1.81 -4.99
C PRO A 100 11.99 0.55 -4.64
N LEU A 101 11.03 0.17 -5.50
CA LEU A 101 10.29 -1.09 -5.32
C LEU A 101 11.22 -2.29 -5.41
N THR A 102 12.09 -2.33 -6.43
CA THR A 102 13.07 -3.40 -6.63
C THR A 102 14.00 -3.51 -5.42
N ASP A 103 14.51 -2.38 -4.91
CA ASP A 103 15.40 -2.36 -3.75
C ASP A 103 14.70 -2.93 -2.50
N TYR A 104 13.41 -2.62 -2.31
CA TYR A 104 12.60 -3.17 -1.23
C TYR A 104 12.36 -4.67 -1.39
N VAL A 105 11.93 -5.11 -2.57
CA VAL A 105 11.71 -6.52 -2.92
C VAL A 105 12.97 -7.35 -2.71
N ASP A 106 14.14 -6.85 -3.15
CA ASP A 106 15.43 -7.52 -2.99
C ASP A 106 15.81 -7.67 -1.51
N CYS A 107 15.44 -6.70 -0.66
CA CYS A 107 15.66 -6.80 0.77
C CYS A 107 14.77 -7.88 1.40
N VAL A 108 13.48 -7.90 1.09
CA VAL A 108 12.54 -8.94 1.57
C VAL A 108 13.00 -10.32 1.09
N GLN A 109 13.47 -10.44 -0.15
CA GLN A 109 13.99 -11.69 -0.68
C GLN A 109 15.18 -12.21 0.14
N LYS A 110 16.12 -11.35 0.53
CA LYS A 110 17.25 -11.73 1.41
C LYS A 110 16.76 -12.23 2.76
N PHE A 111 15.73 -11.60 3.33
CA PHE A 111 15.10 -12.10 4.56
C PHE A 111 14.50 -13.50 4.34
N CYS A 112 13.83 -13.73 3.21
CA CYS A 112 13.18 -15.00 2.88
C CYS A 112 14.10 -16.12 2.39
N ASP A 113 15.33 -15.79 1.99
CA ASP A 113 16.37 -16.76 1.64
C ASP A 113 16.94 -17.47 2.87
N VAL A 114 16.81 -16.87 4.05
CA VAL A 114 17.11 -17.52 5.33
C VAL A 114 16.14 -18.70 5.54
N PRO A 115 16.62 -19.95 5.65
CA PRO A 115 15.75 -21.13 5.69
C PRO A 115 14.68 -21.10 6.80
N ASP A 116 15.03 -20.55 7.97
CA ASP A 116 14.14 -20.46 9.13
C ASP A 116 13.01 -19.44 8.94
N ASN A 117 13.15 -18.50 8.01
CA ASN A 117 12.17 -17.44 7.75
C ASN A 117 11.17 -17.78 6.64
N ARG A 118 11.33 -18.92 5.96
CA ARG A 118 10.50 -19.28 4.79
C ARG A 118 9.00 -19.40 5.09
N THR A 119 8.64 -19.53 6.35
CA THR A 119 7.25 -19.59 6.82
C THR A 119 6.72 -18.26 7.32
N ASP A 120 7.52 -17.20 7.27
CA ASP A 120 7.08 -15.84 7.59
C ASP A 120 6.00 -15.40 6.58
N PRO A 121 4.94 -14.71 7.01
CA PRO A 121 3.90 -14.20 6.10
C PRO A 121 4.46 -13.41 4.92
N ALA A 122 5.47 -12.58 5.13
CA ALA A 122 6.11 -11.80 4.07
C ALA A 122 6.75 -12.70 3.00
N CYS A 123 7.19 -13.91 3.38
CA CYS A 123 7.82 -14.87 2.47
C CYS A 123 6.85 -15.81 1.75
N ILE A 124 5.61 -15.91 2.25
CA ILE A 124 4.56 -16.74 1.64
C ILE A 124 3.97 -16.00 0.44
N GLU A 125 3.73 -14.69 0.56
CA GLU A 125 3.27 -13.85 -0.56
C GLU A 125 4.30 -13.80 -1.70
N VAL A 126 5.58 -13.67 -1.33
CA VAL A 126 6.75 -13.70 -2.23
C VAL A 126 6.87 -14.98 -3.08
N ARG A 127 6.23 -16.10 -2.70
CA ARG A 127 6.43 -17.41 -3.36
C ARG A 127 5.21 -17.94 -4.12
N SER A 128 4.10 -17.20 -4.18
CA SER A 128 2.83 -17.74 -4.68
C SER A 128 2.69 -17.76 -6.22
N ASN A 129 3.64 -17.22 -6.99
CA ASN A 129 3.67 -17.32 -8.46
C ASN A 129 5.03 -17.80 -8.96
N GLU A 130 5.14 -19.08 -9.36
CA GLU A 130 6.15 -19.67 -10.27
C GLU A 130 7.55 -19.00 -10.41
N GLY A 131 8.17 -18.54 -9.32
CA GLY A 131 9.50 -17.92 -9.33
C GLY A 131 9.57 -16.40 -9.54
N THR A 132 8.43 -15.70 -9.51
CA THR A 132 8.36 -14.22 -9.51
C THR A 132 7.80 -13.75 -8.18
N ILE A 133 8.51 -12.79 -7.56
CA ILE A 133 8.13 -12.20 -6.29
C ILE A 133 6.95 -11.25 -6.54
N VAL A 134 5.76 -11.59 -6.05
CA VAL A 134 4.62 -10.66 -6.01
C VAL A 134 4.49 -10.20 -4.56
N VAL A 135 5.11 -9.08 -4.24
CA VAL A 135 4.82 -8.35 -3.01
C VAL A 135 3.58 -7.52 -3.31
N PRO A 136 2.58 -7.43 -2.41
CA PRO A 136 1.54 -6.41 -2.56
C PRO A 136 2.24 -5.06 -2.73
N SER A 137 2.15 -4.49 -3.93
CA SER A 137 2.86 -3.28 -4.33
C SER A 137 1.88 -2.43 -5.12
N PHE A 138 2.06 -1.11 -5.10
CA PHE A 138 1.25 -0.16 -5.87
C PHE A 138 1.56 -0.15 -7.38
N SER A 139 2.47 -1.02 -7.86
CA SER A 139 2.99 -1.00 -9.24
C SER A 139 2.66 -2.25 -10.07
N GLY A 140 1.88 -3.21 -9.56
CA GLY A 140 1.37 -4.33 -10.36
C GLY A 140 2.41 -5.34 -10.88
N LEU A 141 3.67 -5.25 -10.41
CA LEU A 141 4.78 -6.13 -10.79
C LEU A 141 4.83 -7.43 -9.98
#